data_AF-A0A3Q8UBG5-F1
#
_entry.id   AF-A0A3Q8UBG5-F1
#
_cell.length_a   1.000
_cell.length_b   1.000
_cell.length_c   1.000
_cell.angle_alpha   90.00
_cell.angle_beta   90.00
_cell.angle_gamma   90.00
#
_symmetry.space_group_name_H-M   'P 1'
#
loop_
_entity.id
_entity.type
_entity.pdbx_description
1 polymer ?
#
loop_
_entity_poly.entity_id
_entity_poly.type
_entity_poly.pdbx_seq_one_letter_code
_entity_poly.pdbx_strand_id
1 'polypeptide(L)'
;MVALLHNRVAVVTGSGGGLGRAYAKVLASLGAKVVVNDIGAGLKGEAQEFDSTTRPADVVVQEIRSDNGIAVANYDSVEFGEKIIETAIANFGRIDILVNNAGILRDVTFLKMSQRDWDSVMDVHLRGTYLCTKAAWPRMQAQGYGRIINVSSAAGLYGNFGQANYSTAKASLIGFTKSLAVEGAKRSIHVNCIAPLAGTRMTETILQKDMADALKPEYISPIVAFLVSESCEENGEVFEIGAGWVAKLRWQRSEGYFFPLSFTSSDVKREWKKVTDFSAVTYPSSVQESMMLVLKRVLNSSHPDTAALIQNESGTSLLPDTKSTKIFRLMGAYLEKFPAEGKVLVARVQCIFNFEIKSRDTSNPSKFWTIDLKHNSGAVHEGKGSHADATFIITDTDFVDISLGKLNSQVAFLKGKLKAKGSMRAVTKFTRDLFPPISEDLLALDAEAAIYEYLKTLKGSSRQPNKQSEKDYPNKSKGKITGTDNLKSRPLMEHIMKHLETPAGKALVEKVNCIYRLDILPSKDSSPITFSLDLKSKPPKAYAGIPPSCDAHFTMLDDDFVAVMKGNLNPQSAFMQHHC
;
A
#
# COMPACT_ATOMS: atom_id res chain seq x y z
N MET A 1 -29.34 -16.31 -3.17
CA MET A 1 -28.25 -15.36 -2.83
C MET A 1 -27.30 -16.07 -1.88
N VAL A 2 -25.99 -15.97 -2.11
CA VAL A 2 -24.98 -16.46 -1.16
C VAL A 2 -24.99 -15.54 0.06
N ALA A 3 -24.98 -16.10 1.27
CA ALA A 3 -25.00 -15.30 2.50
C ALA A 3 -23.74 -14.42 2.62
N LEU A 4 -23.86 -13.23 3.22
CA LEU A 4 -22.81 -12.18 3.24
C LEU A 4 -21.46 -12.67 3.77
N LEU A 5 -21.48 -13.61 4.73
CA LEU A 5 -20.29 -14.13 5.40
C LEU A 5 -20.11 -15.64 5.15
N HIS A 6 -20.66 -16.15 4.05
CA HIS A 6 -20.58 -17.55 3.70
C HIS A 6 -19.12 -18.06 3.70
N ASN A 7 -18.90 -19.19 4.37
CA ASN A 7 -17.59 -19.84 4.55
C ASN A 7 -16.53 -19.01 5.29
N ARG A 8 -16.90 -17.90 5.94
CA ARG A 8 -16.00 -17.18 6.84
C ARG A 8 -15.98 -17.83 8.22
N VAL A 9 -14.82 -17.80 8.88
CA VAL A 9 -14.67 -18.24 10.27
C VAL A 9 -14.48 -17.03 11.17
N ALA A 10 -15.36 -16.87 12.14
CA ALA A 10 -15.34 -15.76 13.10
C ALA A 10 -15.03 -16.23 14.51
N VAL A 11 -14.20 -15.47 15.22
CA VAL A 11 -14.01 -15.58 16.67
C VAL A 11 -14.59 -14.32 17.31
N VAL A 12 -15.47 -14.48 18.30
CA VAL A 12 -16.01 -13.35 19.08
C VAL A 12 -15.70 -13.58 20.56
N THR A 13 -14.87 -12.72 21.15
CA THR A 13 -14.48 -12.84 22.56
C THR A 13 -15.53 -12.23 23.49
N GLY A 14 -15.75 -12.83 24.66
CA GLY A 14 -16.81 -12.43 25.60
C GLY A 14 -18.20 -12.47 24.98
N SER A 15 -18.51 -13.54 24.25
CA SER A 15 -19.75 -13.70 23.47
C SER A 15 -20.82 -14.54 24.14
N GLY A 16 -20.68 -14.83 25.44
CA GLY A 16 -21.71 -15.52 26.23
C GLY A 16 -22.92 -14.65 26.60
N GLY A 17 -22.86 -13.32 26.39
CA GLY A 17 -23.96 -12.41 26.66
C GLY A 17 -23.80 -11.03 26.01
N GLY A 18 -24.81 -10.17 26.18
CA GLY A 18 -24.81 -8.77 25.73
C GLY A 18 -24.42 -8.58 24.26
N LEU A 19 -23.54 -7.61 24.00
CA LEU A 19 -23.05 -7.27 22.66
C LEU A 19 -22.37 -8.45 21.96
N GLY A 20 -21.48 -9.16 22.66
CA GLY A 20 -20.74 -10.29 22.09
C GLY A 20 -21.67 -11.42 21.61
N ARG A 21 -22.72 -11.74 22.39
CA ARG A 21 -23.75 -12.69 21.96
C ARG A 21 -24.46 -12.22 20.70
N ALA A 22 -24.88 -10.95 20.64
CA ALA A 22 -25.55 -10.39 19.48
C ALA A 22 -24.65 -10.41 18.22
N TYR A 23 -23.35 -10.15 18.37
CA TYR A 23 -22.37 -10.28 17.28
C TYR A 23 -22.23 -11.73 16.82
N ALA A 24 -22.05 -12.68 17.74
CA ALA A 24 -21.93 -14.09 17.39
C ALA A 24 -23.17 -14.60 16.62
N LYS A 25 -24.37 -14.26 17.10
CA LYS A 25 -25.63 -14.65 16.47
C LYS A 25 -25.81 -14.04 15.08
N VAL A 26 -25.55 -12.73 14.90
CA VAL A 26 -25.74 -12.10 13.58
C VAL A 26 -24.73 -12.64 12.56
N LEU A 27 -23.46 -12.85 12.97
CA LEU A 27 -22.43 -13.39 12.07
C LEU A 27 -22.80 -14.82 11.63
N ALA A 28 -23.25 -15.66 12.57
CA ALA A 28 -23.72 -17.00 12.25
C ALA A 28 -24.93 -17.00 11.31
N SER A 29 -25.91 -16.12 11.56
CA SER A 29 -27.11 -15.98 10.70
C SER A 29 -26.77 -15.57 9.25
N LEU A 30 -25.60 -14.94 9.05
CA LEU A 30 -25.08 -14.54 7.75
C LEU A 30 -24.10 -15.54 7.14
N GLY A 31 -24.00 -16.75 7.71
CA GLY A 31 -23.28 -17.89 7.14
C GLY A 31 -21.84 -18.08 7.62
N ALA A 32 -21.39 -17.32 8.63
CA ALA A 32 -20.09 -17.57 9.25
C ALA A 32 -20.14 -18.77 10.22
N LYS A 33 -19.03 -19.51 10.32
CA LYS A 33 -18.78 -20.48 11.38
C LYS A 33 -18.17 -19.75 12.57
N VAL A 34 -18.77 -19.85 13.76
CA VAL A 34 -18.43 -18.97 14.88
C VAL A 34 -17.80 -19.73 16.04
N VAL A 35 -16.66 -19.27 16.53
CA VAL A 35 -16.14 -19.61 17.86
C VAL A 35 -16.72 -18.61 18.86
N VAL A 36 -17.55 -19.13 19.76
CA VAL A 36 -18.15 -18.39 20.87
C VAL A 36 -17.21 -18.52 22.06
N ASN A 37 -16.39 -17.51 22.32
CA ASN A 37 -15.50 -17.47 23.48
C ASN A 37 -16.17 -16.75 24.65
N ASP A 38 -16.27 -17.42 25.81
CA ASP A 38 -16.62 -16.78 27.08
C ASP A 38 -16.10 -17.60 28.27
N ILE A 39 -15.47 -16.94 29.23
CA ILE A 39 -14.94 -17.60 30.43
C ILE A 39 -16.02 -17.95 31.46
N GLY A 40 -17.21 -17.35 31.34
CA GLY A 40 -18.28 -17.46 32.33
C GLY A 40 -18.07 -16.57 33.56
N ALA A 41 -17.35 -15.46 33.46
CA ALA A 41 -17.11 -14.61 34.63
C ALA A 41 -18.23 -13.60 34.87
N GLY A 42 -18.34 -13.16 36.13
CA GLY A 42 -19.14 -12.00 36.50
C GLY A 42 -18.55 -10.69 35.94
N LEU A 43 -19.29 -9.58 36.08
CA LEU A 43 -18.90 -8.28 35.50
C LEU A 43 -17.57 -7.76 36.04
N LYS A 44 -17.20 -8.11 37.27
CA LYS A 44 -15.94 -7.67 37.87
C LYS A 44 -14.82 -8.66 37.55
N GLY A 45 -15.06 -9.71 36.75
CA GLY A 45 -14.08 -10.74 36.42
C GLY A 45 -13.95 -11.84 37.49
N GLU A 46 -14.91 -11.95 38.40
CA GLU A 46 -15.00 -13.04 39.36
C GLU A 46 -15.46 -14.34 38.68
N ALA A 47 -14.88 -15.47 39.08
CA ALA A 47 -15.30 -16.79 38.61
C ALA A 47 -16.73 -17.09 39.06
N GLN A 48 -17.49 -17.79 38.22
CA GLN A 48 -18.82 -18.30 38.55
C GLN A 48 -18.85 -19.81 38.28
N GLU A 49 -19.61 -20.55 39.11
CA GLU A 49 -19.81 -21.98 38.93
C GLU A 49 -20.96 -22.24 37.95
N PHE A 50 -20.75 -23.15 37.02
CA PHE A 50 -21.76 -23.64 36.07
C PHE A 50 -21.57 -25.14 35.89
N ASP A 51 -22.63 -25.84 35.51
CA ASP A 51 -22.48 -27.16 34.91
C ASP A 51 -21.95 -27.04 33.47
N SER A 52 -21.54 -28.17 32.87
CA SER A 52 -20.94 -28.20 31.53
C SER A 52 -21.90 -27.82 30.39
N THR A 53 -23.19 -27.61 30.65
CA THR A 53 -24.21 -27.28 29.65
C THR A 53 -24.85 -25.91 29.83
N THR A 54 -24.61 -25.26 30.97
CA THR A 54 -25.19 -23.96 31.36
C THR A 54 -24.18 -22.81 31.26
N ARG A 55 -22.95 -23.10 30.82
CA ARG A 55 -21.95 -22.04 30.62
C ARG A 55 -22.43 -21.05 29.56
N PRO A 56 -22.17 -19.73 29.72
CA PRO A 56 -22.65 -18.73 28.78
C PRO A 56 -22.27 -19.00 27.31
N ALA A 57 -21.06 -19.49 27.04
CA ALA A 57 -20.65 -19.86 25.69
C ALA A 57 -21.48 -21.02 25.11
N ASP A 58 -21.77 -22.06 25.91
CA ASP A 58 -22.55 -23.22 25.47
C ASP A 58 -24.00 -22.85 25.15
N VAL A 59 -24.62 -22.00 25.98
CA VAL A 59 -25.97 -21.49 25.74
C VAL A 59 -26.05 -20.78 24.39
N VAL A 60 -25.11 -19.89 24.09
CA VAL A 60 -25.09 -19.16 22.80
C VAL A 60 -24.80 -20.09 21.62
N VAL A 61 -23.94 -21.10 21.79
CA VAL A 61 -23.72 -22.13 20.76
C VAL A 61 -25.01 -22.92 20.48
N GLN A 62 -25.77 -23.30 21.51
CA GLN A 62 -27.05 -24.00 21.35
C GLN A 62 -28.07 -23.14 20.61
N GLU A 63 -28.16 -21.85 20.95
CA GLU A 63 -29.03 -20.91 20.23
C GLU A 63 -28.64 -20.80 18.75
N ILE A 64 -27.35 -20.61 18.44
CA ILE A 64 -26.87 -20.53 17.07
C ILE A 64 -27.18 -21.82 16.29
N ARG A 65 -26.97 -22.99 16.91
CA ARG A 65 -27.27 -24.28 16.28
C ARG A 65 -28.77 -24.50 16.06
N SER A 66 -29.61 -24.04 17.00
CA SER A 66 -31.07 -24.08 16.88
C SER A 66 -31.57 -23.21 15.71
N ASP A 67 -30.85 -22.12 15.43
CA ASP A 67 -31.07 -21.25 14.28
C ASP A 67 -30.36 -21.75 12.99
N ASN A 68 -29.95 -23.03 12.92
CA ASN A 68 -29.22 -23.69 11.82
C ASN A 68 -27.82 -23.10 11.49
N GLY A 69 -27.24 -22.33 12.41
CA GLY A 69 -25.86 -21.85 12.31
C GLY A 69 -24.82 -22.88 12.76
N ILE A 70 -23.55 -22.59 12.48
CA ILE A 70 -22.41 -23.44 12.90
C ILE A 70 -21.60 -22.70 13.96
N ALA A 71 -21.52 -23.27 15.16
CA ALA A 71 -20.71 -22.72 16.23
C ALA A 71 -20.05 -23.78 17.12
N VAL A 72 -18.94 -23.39 17.76
CA VAL A 72 -18.23 -24.13 18.80
C VAL A 72 -17.88 -23.19 19.95
N ALA A 73 -17.91 -23.70 21.18
CA ALA A 73 -17.57 -22.92 22.36
C ALA A 73 -16.04 -22.93 22.60
N ASN A 74 -15.54 -21.84 23.18
CA ASN A 74 -14.23 -21.77 23.81
C ASN A 74 -14.36 -21.11 25.19
N TYR A 75 -13.53 -21.54 26.14
CA TYR A 75 -13.67 -21.18 27.55
C TYR A 75 -12.43 -20.49 28.14
N ASP A 76 -11.42 -20.25 27.32
CA ASP A 76 -10.15 -19.68 27.77
C ASP A 76 -10.29 -18.16 28.00
N SER A 77 -9.53 -17.64 28.97
CA SER A 77 -9.35 -16.19 29.10
C SER A 77 -8.68 -15.63 27.84
N VAL A 78 -9.05 -14.42 27.48
CA VAL A 78 -8.38 -13.66 26.40
C VAL A 78 -6.90 -13.41 26.68
N GLU A 79 -6.47 -13.58 27.93
CA GLU A 79 -5.06 -13.62 28.33
C GLU A 79 -4.29 -14.84 27.79
N PHE A 80 -4.99 -15.84 27.25
CA PHE A 80 -4.47 -17.00 26.54
C PHE A 80 -5.00 -17.02 25.10
N GLY A 81 -4.89 -15.87 24.43
CA GLY A 81 -5.46 -15.64 23.10
C GLY A 81 -5.09 -16.71 22.07
N GLU A 82 -3.92 -17.33 22.17
CA GLU A 82 -3.51 -18.45 21.32
C GLU A 82 -4.49 -19.63 21.35
N LYS A 83 -4.96 -20.03 22.54
CA LYS A 83 -5.89 -21.17 22.71
C LYS A 83 -7.25 -20.89 22.08
N ILE A 84 -7.69 -19.64 22.16
CA ILE A 84 -8.94 -19.18 21.55
C ILE A 84 -8.85 -19.31 20.02
N ILE A 85 -7.75 -18.79 19.43
CA ILE A 85 -7.56 -18.87 17.98
C ILE A 85 -7.34 -20.32 17.53
N GLU A 86 -6.63 -21.14 18.30
CA GLU A 86 -6.46 -22.57 18.04
C GLU A 86 -7.79 -23.32 17.98
N THR A 87 -8.79 -22.92 18.78
CA THR A 87 -10.13 -23.49 18.69
C THR A 87 -10.74 -23.28 17.29
N ALA A 88 -10.57 -22.09 16.69
CA ALA A 88 -11.03 -21.82 15.33
C ALA A 88 -10.28 -22.68 14.29
N ILE A 89 -8.96 -22.80 14.44
CA ILE A 89 -8.13 -23.61 13.54
C ILE A 89 -8.47 -25.10 13.64
N ALA A 90 -8.60 -25.65 14.85
CA ALA A 90 -8.88 -27.06 15.06
C ALA A 90 -10.26 -27.48 14.52
N ASN A 91 -11.26 -26.62 14.65
CA ASN A 91 -12.63 -26.94 14.25
C ASN A 91 -12.94 -26.56 12.79
N PHE A 92 -12.35 -25.47 12.29
CA PHE A 92 -12.74 -24.88 11.00
C PHE A 92 -11.57 -24.63 10.05
N GLY A 93 -10.33 -24.87 10.47
CA GLY A 93 -9.12 -24.82 9.63
C GLY A 93 -8.59 -23.43 9.29
N ARG A 94 -9.28 -22.36 9.70
CA ARG A 94 -8.94 -20.96 9.36
C ARG A 94 -9.52 -19.97 10.36
N ILE A 95 -9.12 -18.70 10.24
CA ILE A 95 -9.76 -17.56 10.90
C ILE A 95 -9.81 -16.37 9.96
N ASP A 96 -10.98 -15.78 9.78
CA ASP A 96 -11.22 -14.65 8.88
C ASP A 96 -11.61 -13.39 9.62
N ILE A 97 -12.36 -13.54 10.71
CA ILE A 97 -12.97 -12.45 11.46
C ILE A 97 -12.59 -12.61 12.94
N LEU A 98 -12.10 -11.53 13.55
CA LEU A 98 -11.87 -11.46 15.00
C LEU A 98 -12.58 -10.24 15.58
N VAL A 99 -13.50 -10.46 16.50
CA VAL A 99 -14.18 -9.39 17.25
C VAL A 99 -13.69 -9.43 18.70
N ASN A 100 -12.78 -8.51 19.03
CA ASN A 100 -12.25 -8.33 20.38
C ASN A 100 -13.26 -7.53 21.23
N ASN A 101 -14.15 -8.27 21.90
CA ASN A 101 -15.28 -7.71 22.66
C ASN A 101 -15.20 -7.96 24.18
N ALA A 102 -14.47 -8.99 24.63
CA ALA A 102 -14.36 -9.34 26.05
C ALA A 102 -13.99 -8.14 26.93
N GLY A 103 -14.57 -8.09 28.14
CA GLY A 103 -14.40 -6.95 29.03
C GLY A 103 -15.01 -7.12 30.41
N ILE A 104 -14.46 -6.36 31.37
CA ILE A 104 -14.89 -6.30 32.76
C ILE A 104 -14.91 -4.84 33.25
N LEU A 105 -15.54 -4.57 34.40
CA LEU A 105 -15.49 -3.26 35.05
C LEU A 105 -14.88 -3.33 36.45
N ARG A 106 -14.08 -2.31 36.78
CA ARG A 106 -13.51 -2.06 38.11
C ARG A 106 -13.61 -0.56 38.41
N ASP A 107 -14.84 -0.06 38.40
CA ASP A 107 -15.14 1.36 38.53
C ASP A 107 -14.90 1.83 39.97
N VAL A 108 -14.02 2.82 40.10
CA VAL A 108 -13.64 3.42 41.37
C VAL A 108 -12.94 4.75 41.09
N THR A 109 -13.11 5.73 41.99
CA THR A 109 -12.42 7.02 41.83
C THR A 109 -10.90 6.80 41.79
N PHE A 110 -10.19 7.62 41.02
CA PHE A 110 -8.76 7.42 40.77
C PHE A 110 -7.94 7.27 42.06
N LEU A 111 -8.20 8.09 43.08
CA LEU A 111 -7.53 8.02 44.38
C LEU A 111 -7.75 6.68 45.11
N LYS A 112 -8.90 6.04 44.92
CA LYS A 112 -9.26 4.78 45.57
C LYS A 112 -8.95 3.55 44.72
N MET A 113 -8.46 3.74 43.49
CA MET A 113 -8.16 2.65 42.57
C MET A 113 -6.95 1.86 43.06
N SER A 114 -7.15 0.57 43.31
CA SER A 114 -6.02 -0.29 43.64
C SER A 114 -5.25 -0.68 42.37
N GLN A 115 -3.99 -1.08 42.53
CA GLN A 115 -3.19 -1.62 41.44
C GLN A 115 -3.88 -2.82 40.76
N ARG A 116 -4.54 -3.68 41.56
CA ARG A 116 -5.28 -4.84 41.04
C ARG A 116 -6.47 -4.44 40.17
N ASP A 117 -7.20 -3.37 40.54
CA ASP A 117 -8.31 -2.84 39.74
C ASP A 117 -7.81 -2.29 38.40
N TRP A 118 -6.61 -1.69 38.39
CA TRP A 118 -5.95 -1.24 37.16
C TRP A 118 -5.52 -2.43 36.29
N ASP A 119 -4.71 -3.34 36.84
CA ASP A 119 -4.10 -4.45 36.10
C ASP A 119 -5.17 -5.36 35.50
N SER A 120 -6.20 -5.73 36.27
CA SER A 120 -7.25 -6.63 35.79
C SER A 120 -7.99 -6.06 34.56
N VAL A 121 -8.24 -4.75 34.54
CA VAL A 121 -8.89 -4.08 33.40
C VAL A 121 -7.93 -4.03 32.21
N MET A 122 -6.66 -3.70 32.42
CA MET A 122 -5.66 -3.66 31.35
C MET A 122 -5.40 -5.04 30.74
N ASP A 123 -5.32 -6.08 31.57
CA ASP A 123 -5.06 -7.46 31.18
C ASP A 123 -6.19 -8.02 30.30
N VAL A 124 -7.44 -7.82 30.69
CA VAL A 124 -8.58 -8.28 29.89
C VAL A 124 -8.76 -7.46 28.62
N HIS A 125 -8.79 -6.13 28.73
CA HIS A 125 -9.20 -5.27 27.61
C HIS A 125 -8.08 -5.03 26.60
N LEU A 126 -6.89 -4.66 27.06
CA LEU A 126 -5.80 -4.26 26.17
C LEU A 126 -4.89 -5.45 25.86
N ARG A 127 -4.34 -6.09 26.89
CA ARG A 127 -3.44 -7.24 26.72
C ARG A 127 -4.15 -8.42 26.06
N GLY A 128 -5.38 -8.73 26.47
CA GLY A 128 -6.20 -9.78 25.87
C GLY A 128 -6.49 -9.54 24.39
N THR A 129 -6.89 -8.31 24.03
CA THR A 129 -7.07 -7.89 22.63
C THR A 129 -5.77 -8.05 21.82
N TYR A 130 -4.64 -7.63 22.38
CA TYR A 130 -3.33 -7.82 21.76
C TYR A 130 -3.02 -9.31 21.53
N LEU A 131 -3.20 -10.16 22.54
CA LEU A 131 -2.85 -11.59 22.46
C LEU A 131 -3.72 -12.35 21.45
N CYS A 132 -5.04 -12.12 21.47
CA CYS A 132 -5.96 -12.71 20.50
C CYS A 132 -5.59 -12.27 19.06
N THR A 133 -5.33 -10.98 18.87
CA THR A 133 -4.95 -10.43 17.57
C THR A 133 -3.60 -10.97 17.12
N LYS A 134 -2.61 -11.03 18.01
CA LYS A 134 -1.27 -11.56 17.74
C LYS A 134 -1.31 -13.02 17.32
N ALA A 135 -2.18 -13.82 17.92
CA ALA A 135 -2.38 -15.23 17.56
C ALA A 135 -3.09 -15.39 16.20
N ALA A 136 -4.06 -14.54 15.88
CA ALA A 136 -4.79 -14.57 14.61
C ALA A 136 -3.94 -14.05 13.43
N TRP A 137 -3.06 -13.07 13.68
CA TRP A 137 -2.38 -12.29 12.64
C TRP A 137 -1.61 -13.13 11.60
N PRO A 138 -0.76 -14.10 11.97
CA PRO A 138 -0.02 -14.89 10.98
C PRO A 138 -0.94 -15.71 10.07
N ARG A 139 -2.10 -16.14 10.60
CA ARG A 139 -3.10 -16.91 9.83
C ARG A 139 -3.78 -16.03 8.80
N MET A 140 -4.26 -14.85 9.23
CA MET A 140 -4.85 -13.85 8.33
C MET A 140 -3.85 -13.38 7.26
N GLN A 141 -2.59 -13.17 7.65
CA GLN A 141 -1.53 -12.76 6.73
C GLN A 141 -1.24 -13.81 5.66
N ALA A 142 -1.13 -15.09 6.05
CA ALA A 142 -0.93 -16.19 5.13
C ALA A 142 -2.11 -16.39 4.18
N GLN A 143 -3.33 -16.15 4.66
CA GLN A 143 -4.57 -16.22 3.86
C GLN A 143 -4.75 -15.03 2.91
N GLY A 144 -4.06 -13.90 3.15
CA GLY A 144 -4.31 -12.64 2.43
C GLY A 144 -5.70 -12.06 2.67
N TYR A 145 -6.29 -12.34 3.84
CA TYR A 145 -7.61 -11.83 4.25
C TYR A 145 -7.72 -11.79 5.77
N GLY A 146 -8.24 -10.68 6.30
CA GLY A 146 -8.63 -10.57 7.70
C GLY A 146 -9.57 -9.39 7.96
N ARG A 147 -10.45 -9.54 8.95
CA ARG A 147 -11.32 -8.46 9.44
C ARG A 147 -11.29 -8.46 10.97
N ILE A 148 -10.88 -7.36 11.56
CA ILE A 148 -10.72 -7.24 13.01
C ILE A 148 -11.54 -6.06 13.52
N ILE A 149 -12.33 -6.30 14.56
CA ILE A 149 -13.08 -5.27 15.28
C ILE A 149 -12.56 -5.19 16.71
N ASN A 150 -12.10 -4.02 17.11
CA ASN A 150 -11.74 -3.71 18.49
C ASN A 150 -12.86 -2.88 19.14
N VAL A 151 -13.36 -3.33 20.29
CA VAL A 151 -14.45 -2.64 20.99
C VAL A 151 -13.90 -1.64 22.02
N SER A 152 -13.91 -0.36 21.67
CA SER A 152 -13.69 0.78 22.57
C SER A 152 -15.00 1.16 23.29
N SER A 153 -15.16 2.41 23.71
CA SER A 153 -16.34 2.94 24.39
C SER A 153 -16.33 4.48 24.37
N ALA A 154 -17.48 5.10 24.62
CA ALA A 154 -17.56 6.55 24.84
C ALA A 154 -16.64 7.01 25.99
N ALA A 155 -16.47 6.20 27.04
CA ALA A 155 -15.52 6.48 28.11
C ALA A 155 -14.06 6.52 27.61
N GLY A 156 -13.69 5.66 26.65
CA GLY A 156 -12.39 5.73 25.98
C GLY A 156 -12.22 6.94 25.07
N LEU A 157 -13.31 7.43 24.46
CA LEU A 157 -13.29 8.59 23.57
C LEU A 157 -13.23 9.92 24.32
N TYR A 158 -14.01 10.03 25.40
CA TYR A 158 -14.32 11.32 26.04
C TYR A 158 -13.91 11.37 27.52
N GLY A 159 -13.49 10.24 28.09
CA GLY A 159 -13.30 10.07 29.53
C GLY A 159 -14.62 9.84 30.26
N ASN A 160 -14.55 9.18 31.41
CA ASN A 160 -15.69 9.07 32.33
C ASN A 160 -15.23 9.03 33.79
N PHE A 161 -16.02 9.64 34.68
CA PHE A 161 -15.68 9.73 36.10
C PHE A 161 -15.60 8.33 36.74
N GLY A 162 -14.54 8.07 37.50
CA GLY A 162 -14.35 6.77 38.17
C GLY A 162 -13.92 5.62 37.25
N GLN A 163 -13.55 5.91 36.00
CA GLN A 163 -13.19 4.89 34.99
C GLN A 163 -11.82 5.14 34.37
N ALA A 164 -10.82 5.59 35.15
CA ALA A 164 -9.49 5.91 34.60
C ALA A 164 -8.80 4.71 33.93
N ASN A 165 -8.83 3.53 34.56
CA ASN A 165 -8.36 2.26 34.00
C ASN A 165 -9.11 1.89 32.71
N TYR A 166 -10.45 1.84 32.77
CA TYR A 166 -11.29 1.43 31.65
C TYR A 166 -11.19 2.40 30.45
N SER A 167 -11.24 3.70 30.71
CA SER A 167 -11.06 4.74 29.70
C SER A 167 -9.68 4.63 29.04
N THR A 168 -8.62 4.40 29.81
CA THR A 168 -7.26 4.19 29.28
C THR A 168 -7.18 2.95 28.38
N ALA A 169 -7.70 1.82 28.84
CA ALA A 169 -7.70 0.58 28.07
C ALA A 169 -8.48 0.74 26.75
N LYS A 170 -9.68 1.35 26.81
CA LYS A 170 -10.56 1.56 25.66
C LYS A 170 -10.02 2.59 24.68
N ALA A 171 -9.39 3.67 25.15
CA ALA A 171 -8.70 4.64 24.32
C ALA A 171 -7.50 4.03 23.58
N SER A 172 -6.74 3.16 24.27
CA SER A 172 -5.56 2.49 23.70
C SER A 172 -5.91 1.61 22.49
N LEU A 173 -7.12 1.02 22.47
CA LEU A 173 -7.61 0.24 21.33
C LEU A 173 -7.76 1.08 20.05
N ILE A 174 -7.94 2.40 20.14
CA ILE A 174 -8.00 3.28 18.98
C ILE A 174 -6.61 3.37 18.33
N GLY A 175 -5.57 3.60 19.13
CA GLY A 175 -4.19 3.63 18.65
C GLY A 175 -3.77 2.27 18.08
N PHE A 176 -4.09 1.18 18.79
CA PHE A 176 -3.83 -0.19 18.35
C PHE A 176 -4.48 -0.50 16.99
N THR A 177 -5.75 -0.10 16.84
CA THR A 177 -6.50 -0.22 15.58
C THR A 177 -5.82 0.51 14.44
N LYS A 178 -5.44 1.78 14.65
CA LYS A 178 -4.82 2.61 13.61
C LYS A 178 -3.47 2.06 13.15
N SER A 179 -2.63 1.58 14.07
CA SER A 179 -1.35 0.97 13.70
C SER A 179 -1.54 -0.32 12.90
N LEU A 180 -2.39 -1.24 13.37
CA LEU A 180 -2.62 -2.50 12.68
C LEU A 180 -3.31 -2.34 11.32
N ALA A 181 -4.18 -1.35 11.17
CA ALA A 181 -4.78 -1.02 9.88
C ALA A 181 -3.72 -0.72 8.82
N VAL A 182 -2.66 0.01 9.18
CA VAL A 182 -1.54 0.32 8.29
C VAL A 182 -0.70 -0.93 7.99
N GLU A 183 -0.37 -1.73 9.01
CA GLU A 183 0.41 -2.97 8.84
C GLU A 183 -0.33 -4.03 8.00
N GLY A 184 -1.65 -4.12 8.16
CA GLY A 184 -2.50 -5.13 7.54
C GLY A 184 -2.95 -4.82 6.10
N ALA A 185 -2.91 -3.55 5.69
CA ALA A 185 -3.50 -3.07 4.44
C ALA A 185 -3.01 -3.85 3.19
N LYS A 186 -1.69 -4.12 3.08
CA LYS A 186 -1.10 -4.84 1.94
C LYS A 186 -1.49 -6.33 1.86
N ARG A 187 -2.20 -6.84 2.86
CA ARG A 187 -2.62 -8.24 2.98
C ARG A 187 -4.13 -8.38 3.14
N SER A 188 -4.90 -7.34 2.79
CA SER A 188 -6.36 -7.30 2.94
C SER A 188 -6.83 -7.62 4.36
N ILE A 189 -6.05 -7.18 5.37
CA ILE A 189 -6.42 -7.26 6.77
C ILE A 189 -6.91 -5.88 7.18
N HIS A 190 -8.22 -5.75 7.39
CA HIS A 190 -8.83 -4.49 7.85
C HIS A 190 -9.05 -4.54 9.35
N VAL A 191 -8.71 -3.45 10.04
CA VAL A 191 -8.87 -3.32 11.48
C VAL A 191 -9.65 -2.06 11.76
N ASN A 192 -10.84 -2.18 12.33
CA ASN A 192 -11.67 -1.03 12.72
C ASN A 192 -11.99 -1.09 14.21
N CYS A 193 -12.40 0.06 14.75
CA CYS A 193 -12.78 0.20 16.13
C CYS A 193 -14.22 0.69 16.24
N ILE A 194 -14.95 0.18 17.22
CA ILE A 194 -16.30 0.65 17.53
C ILE A 194 -16.39 1.10 18.98
N ALA A 195 -17.21 2.11 19.26
CA ALA A 195 -17.60 2.60 20.56
C ALA A 195 -19.12 2.40 20.70
N PRO A 196 -19.56 1.22 21.19
CA PRO A 196 -20.97 0.91 21.27
C PRO A 196 -21.63 1.54 22.51
N LEU A 197 -22.91 1.89 22.36
CA LEU A 197 -23.84 2.25 23.42
C LEU A 197 -25.02 1.28 23.39
N ALA A 198 -25.07 0.35 24.34
CA ALA A 198 -26.13 -0.64 24.48
C ALA A 198 -26.52 -0.84 25.95
N GLY A 199 -27.78 -1.16 26.19
CA GLY A 199 -28.27 -1.76 27.42
C GLY A 199 -27.73 -3.17 27.54
N THR A 200 -26.83 -3.36 28.49
CA THR A 200 -26.25 -4.66 28.85
C THR A 200 -26.10 -4.69 30.36
N ARG A 201 -25.79 -5.86 30.92
CA ARG A 201 -25.40 -5.99 32.33
C ARG A 201 -24.37 -4.93 32.74
N MET A 202 -23.45 -4.56 31.85
CA MET A 202 -22.39 -3.57 32.09
C MET A 202 -22.89 -2.12 32.22
N THR A 203 -24.04 -1.77 31.65
CA THR A 203 -24.58 -0.40 31.61
C THR A 203 -25.82 -0.20 32.49
N GLU A 204 -26.35 -1.28 33.09
CA GLU A 204 -27.51 -1.26 34.02
C GLU A 204 -27.29 -0.38 35.25
N THR A 205 -26.05 -0.18 35.70
CA THR A 205 -25.75 0.67 36.86
C THR A 205 -25.83 2.18 36.55
N ILE A 206 -25.88 2.55 35.27
CA ILE A 206 -25.81 3.95 34.81
C ILE A 206 -27.09 4.34 34.05
N LEU A 207 -27.71 3.40 33.34
CA LEU A 207 -28.93 3.63 32.57
C LEU A 207 -30.18 3.31 33.39
N GLN A 208 -31.21 4.14 33.26
CA GLN A 208 -32.55 3.77 33.72
C GLN A 208 -33.06 2.55 32.92
N LYS A 209 -33.85 1.69 33.56
CA LYS A 209 -34.32 0.42 32.99
C LYS A 209 -34.95 0.58 31.61
N ASP A 210 -35.88 1.53 31.45
CA ASP A 210 -36.57 1.75 30.17
C ASP A 210 -35.60 2.18 29.04
N MET A 211 -34.54 2.90 29.39
CA MET A 211 -33.47 3.28 28.44
C MET A 211 -32.57 2.09 28.10
N ALA A 212 -32.23 1.25 29.09
CA ALA A 212 -31.48 0.03 28.84
C ALA A 212 -32.25 -0.94 27.93
N ASP A 213 -33.56 -1.10 28.15
CA ASP A 213 -34.44 -1.95 27.35
C ASP A 213 -34.60 -1.44 25.90
N ALA A 214 -34.50 -0.12 25.70
CA ALA A 214 -34.53 0.50 24.38
C ALA A 214 -33.18 0.40 23.62
N LEU A 215 -32.05 0.26 24.33
CA LEU A 215 -30.71 0.24 23.74
C LEU A 215 -30.24 -1.19 23.42
N LYS A 216 -31.00 -1.89 22.58
CA LYS A 216 -30.77 -3.31 22.27
C LYS A 216 -29.44 -3.55 21.53
N PRO A 217 -28.63 -4.56 21.95
CA PRO A 217 -27.44 -5.00 21.22
C PRO A 217 -27.66 -5.28 19.73
N GLU A 218 -28.86 -5.73 19.37
CA GLU A 218 -29.28 -6.06 18.00
C GLU A 218 -29.32 -4.83 17.08
N TYR A 219 -29.31 -3.60 17.62
CA TYR A 219 -29.21 -2.38 16.83
C TYR A 219 -27.77 -2.04 16.43
N ILE A 220 -26.78 -2.75 16.97
CA ILE A 220 -25.35 -2.54 16.67
C ILE A 220 -24.81 -3.70 15.83
N SER A 221 -25.25 -4.93 16.09
CA SER A 221 -24.69 -6.13 15.47
C SER A 221 -24.71 -6.13 13.92
N PRO A 222 -25.73 -5.59 13.21
CA PRO A 222 -25.68 -5.50 11.74
C PRO A 222 -24.53 -4.63 11.22
N ILE A 223 -24.16 -3.57 11.95
CA ILE A 223 -23.03 -2.71 11.58
C ILE A 223 -21.71 -3.47 11.72
N VAL A 224 -21.56 -4.25 12.80
CA VAL A 224 -20.38 -5.14 12.97
C VAL A 224 -20.30 -6.14 11.82
N ALA A 225 -21.42 -6.78 11.46
CA ALA A 225 -21.47 -7.72 10.33
C ALA A 225 -21.07 -7.07 9.00
N PHE A 226 -21.50 -5.83 8.75
CA PHE A 226 -21.06 -5.07 7.58
C PHE A 226 -19.56 -4.77 7.62
N LEU A 227 -19.04 -4.26 8.73
CA LEU A 227 -17.62 -3.89 8.87
C LEU A 227 -16.66 -5.07 8.68
N VAL A 228 -17.12 -6.30 8.97
CA VAL A 228 -16.34 -7.54 8.77
C VAL A 228 -16.68 -8.30 7.49
N SER A 229 -17.54 -7.73 6.64
CA SER A 229 -17.82 -8.28 5.32
C SER A 229 -16.68 -7.99 4.34
N GLU A 230 -16.61 -8.79 3.28
CA GLU A 230 -15.65 -8.60 2.20
C GLU A 230 -15.91 -7.31 1.41
N SER A 231 -17.18 -6.87 1.33
CA SER A 231 -17.58 -5.63 0.65
C SER A 231 -17.24 -4.35 1.41
N CYS A 232 -16.83 -4.43 2.68
CA CYS A 232 -16.45 -3.25 3.45
C CYS A 232 -14.99 -2.87 3.21
N GLU A 233 -14.77 -1.63 2.76
CA GLU A 233 -13.45 -1.07 2.49
C GLU A 233 -12.90 -0.21 3.65
N GLU A 234 -13.70 0.04 4.69
CA GLU A 234 -13.25 0.82 5.86
C GLU A 234 -12.09 0.11 6.57
N ASN A 235 -11.04 0.86 6.91
CA ASN A 235 -9.85 0.35 7.59
C ASN A 235 -9.17 1.45 8.42
N GLY A 236 -8.91 1.20 9.70
CA GLY A 236 -8.29 2.15 10.63
C GLY A 236 -9.25 3.16 11.26
N GLU A 237 -10.55 2.88 11.13
CA GLU A 237 -11.62 3.82 11.44
C GLU A 237 -12.28 3.56 12.78
N VAL A 238 -12.90 4.59 13.33
CA VAL A 238 -13.58 4.56 14.63
C VAL A 238 -15.03 4.94 14.43
N PHE A 239 -15.94 4.11 14.92
CA PHE A 239 -17.38 4.35 14.81
C PHE A 239 -18.04 4.39 16.18
N GLU A 240 -18.89 5.37 16.44
CA GLU A 240 -19.80 5.38 17.59
C GLU A 240 -21.16 4.86 17.14
N ILE A 241 -21.75 3.94 17.92
CA ILE A 241 -22.92 3.17 17.48
C ILE A 241 -23.88 2.94 18.65
N GLY A 242 -25.16 3.23 18.46
CA GLY A 242 -26.19 2.94 19.46
C GLY A 242 -27.58 3.30 18.96
N ALA A 243 -28.61 2.56 19.40
CA ALA A 243 -30.01 2.81 19.03
C ALA A 243 -30.30 2.87 17.51
N GLY A 244 -29.47 2.22 16.67
CA GLY A 244 -29.58 2.28 15.20
C GLY A 244 -28.93 3.51 14.56
N TRP A 245 -28.37 4.42 15.36
CA TRP A 245 -27.50 5.49 14.89
C TRP A 245 -26.04 5.01 14.80
N VAL A 246 -25.34 5.46 13.76
CA VAL A 246 -23.92 5.20 13.53
C VAL A 246 -23.24 6.48 13.05
N ALA A 247 -22.07 6.80 13.61
CA ALA A 247 -21.23 7.88 13.13
C ALA A 247 -19.76 7.48 13.10
N LYS A 248 -19.04 7.98 12.10
CA LYS A 248 -17.59 7.86 11.97
C LYS A 248 -16.90 9.03 12.69
N LEU A 249 -15.89 8.74 13.50
CA LEU A 249 -15.11 9.72 14.25
C LEU A 249 -13.75 9.94 13.60
N ARG A 250 -13.25 11.18 13.67
CA ARG A 250 -11.91 11.55 13.21
C ARG A 250 -11.32 12.66 14.08
N TRP A 251 -9.99 12.78 14.07
CA TRP A 251 -9.31 13.89 14.71
C TRP A 251 -9.46 15.18 13.90
N GLN A 252 -9.70 16.27 14.62
CA GLN A 252 -9.66 17.63 14.11
C GLN A 252 -8.56 18.39 14.86
N ARG A 253 -7.73 19.12 14.12
CA ARG A 253 -6.65 19.94 14.68
C ARG A 253 -6.85 21.37 14.23
N SER A 254 -6.73 22.34 15.14
CA SER A 254 -6.65 23.76 14.77
C SER A 254 -5.50 24.01 13.80
N GLU A 255 -5.51 25.14 13.09
CA GLU A 255 -4.35 25.55 12.28
C GLU A 255 -3.09 25.75 13.16
N GLY A 256 -3.30 26.07 14.43
CA GLY A 256 -2.24 26.30 15.41
C GLY A 256 -1.60 27.69 15.25
N TYR A 257 -0.48 27.90 15.93
CA TYR A 257 0.24 29.18 15.87
C TYR A 257 1.75 28.94 15.93
N PHE A 258 2.49 29.55 15.00
CA PHE A 258 3.95 29.53 15.02
C PHE A 258 4.47 30.68 15.88
N PHE A 259 4.99 30.35 17.05
CA PHE A 259 5.77 31.28 17.85
C PHE A 259 7.11 31.62 17.17
N PRO A 260 7.68 32.83 17.41
CA PRO A 260 9.07 33.09 17.07
C PRO A 260 9.99 32.06 17.75
N LEU A 261 11.09 31.69 17.10
CA LEU A 261 12.10 30.84 17.74
C LEU A 261 12.80 31.70 18.80
N SER A 262 12.67 31.29 20.07
CA SER A 262 12.78 32.14 21.28
C SER A 262 11.46 32.84 21.63
N PHE A 263 10.64 32.15 22.42
CA PHE A 263 9.41 32.66 23.01
C PHE A 263 9.33 32.22 24.46
N THR A 264 8.55 32.96 25.26
CA THR A 264 8.35 32.71 26.69
C THR A 264 6.95 32.14 26.94
N SER A 265 6.72 31.61 28.14
CA SER A 265 5.38 31.22 28.60
C SER A 265 4.39 32.41 28.58
N SER A 266 4.87 33.63 28.80
CA SER A 266 4.07 34.85 28.67
C SER A 266 3.60 35.09 27.23
N ASP A 267 4.45 34.80 26.23
CA ASP A 267 4.06 34.87 24.82
C ASP A 267 3.01 33.80 24.48
N VAL A 268 3.17 32.59 25.00
CA VAL A 268 2.15 31.52 24.87
C VAL A 268 0.81 31.98 25.41
N LYS A 269 0.78 32.54 26.63
CA LYS A 269 -0.45 33.04 27.24
C LYS A 269 -1.10 34.13 26.39
N ARG A 270 -0.31 35.07 25.85
CA ARG A 270 -0.81 36.17 25.02
C ARG A 270 -1.45 35.67 23.72
N GLU A 271 -0.83 34.68 23.07
CA GLU A 271 -1.27 34.19 21.76
C GLU A 271 -2.15 32.92 21.85
N TRP A 272 -2.47 32.43 23.06
CA TRP A 272 -3.14 31.14 23.27
C TRP A 272 -4.45 31.00 22.49
N LYS A 273 -5.23 32.09 22.37
CA LYS A 273 -6.47 32.10 21.60
C LYS A 273 -6.27 31.67 20.15
N LYS A 274 -5.11 31.98 19.54
CA LYS A 274 -4.78 31.56 18.17
C LYS A 274 -4.47 30.06 18.10
N VAL A 275 -3.78 29.52 19.10
CA VAL A 275 -3.46 28.08 19.19
C VAL A 275 -4.74 27.24 19.28
N THR A 276 -5.72 27.72 20.04
CA THR A 276 -6.99 27.01 20.30
C THR A 276 -8.14 27.45 19.39
N ASP A 277 -7.88 28.20 18.32
CA ASP A 277 -8.91 28.63 17.37
C ASP A 277 -9.23 27.51 16.37
N PHE A 278 -10.50 27.09 16.32
CA PHE A 278 -11.01 26.09 15.39
C PHE A 278 -11.83 26.69 14.24
N SER A 279 -11.71 28.01 14.00
CA SER A 279 -12.29 28.66 12.80
C SER A 279 -11.65 28.15 11.50
N ALA A 280 -10.35 27.84 11.54
CA ALA A 280 -9.59 27.14 10.50
C ALA A 280 -9.01 25.83 11.05
N VAL A 281 -9.23 24.72 10.34
CA VAL A 281 -8.97 23.37 10.86
C VAL A 281 -8.35 22.44 9.81
N THR A 282 -7.63 21.44 10.30
CA THR A 282 -7.04 20.35 9.52
C THR A 282 -7.50 19.00 10.06
N TYR A 283 -7.47 17.97 9.22
CA TYR A 283 -7.87 16.60 9.56
C TYR A 283 -6.70 15.64 9.34
N PRO A 284 -5.66 15.71 10.19
CA PRO A 284 -4.47 14.88 10.00
C PRO A 284 -4.84 13.40 10.08
N SER A 285 -4.47 12.65 9.04
CA SER A 285 -4.77 11.23 8.86
C SER A 285 -3.56 10.32 9.11
N SER A 286 -2.35 10.90 9.17
CA SER A 286 -1.09 10.19 9.37
C SER A 286 -0.10 10.95 10.25
N VAL A 287 0.89 10.25 10.79
CA VAL A 287 2.00 10.84 11.56
C VAL A 287 2.79 11.83 10.69
N GLN A 288 2.97 11.51 9.42
CA GLN A 288 3.69 12.31 8.43
C GLN A 288 3.02 13.67 8.21
N GLU A 289 1.70 13.71 8.00
CA GLU A 289 0.93 14.95 7.88
C GLU A 289 1.03 15.82 9.14
N SER A 290 1.12 15.18 10.32
CA SER A 290 1.31 15.91 11.57
C SER A 290 2.68 16.59 11.62
N MET A 291 3.75 15.87 11.25
CA MET A 291 5.14 16.34 11.29
C MET A 291 5.45 17.44 10.25
N MET A 292 4.77 17.45 9.11
CA MET A 292 5.05 18.39 8.02
C MET A 292 5.02 19.87 8.44
N LEU A 293 4.13 20.26 9.35
CA LEU A 293 4.06 21.65 9.82
C LEU A 293 5.32 22.05 10.61
N VAL A 294 5.85 21.14 11.42
CA VAL A 294 7.06 21.36 12.20
C VAL A 294 8.28 21.44 11.28
N LEU A 295 8.39 20.50 10.33
CA LEU A 295 9.49 20.46 9.37
C LEU A 295 9.52 21.70 8.47
N LYS A 296 8.35 22.17 8.00
CA LYS A 296 8.22 23.41 7.22
C LYS A 296 8.77 24.63 7.99
N ARG A 297 8.59 24.69 9.31
CA ARG A 297 9.15 25.77 10.14
C ARG A 297 10.66 25.68 10.26
N VAL A 298 11.21 24.48 10.50
CA VAL A 298 12.66 24.25 10.58
C VAL A 298 13.35 24.67 9.28
N LEU A 299 12.84 24.21 8.14
CA LEU A 299 13.36 24.52 6.81
C LEU A 299 13.34 26.04 6.51
N ASN A 300 12.29 26.74 6.95
CA ASN A 300 12.15 28.19 6.73
C ASN A 300 12.91 29.07 7.73
N SER A 301 13.49 28.50 8.78
CA SER A 301 14.14 29.24 9.89
C SER A 301 15.67 29.12 9.92
N SER A 302 16.27 28.43 8.96
CA SER A 302 17.70 28.07 8.95
C SER A 302 18.60 29.13 8.28
N HIS A 303 19.74 29.43 8.91
CA HIS A 303 20.95 29.96 8.24
C HIS A 303 21.52 28.89 7.26
N PRO A 304 22.39 29.26 6.28
CA PRO A 304 22.83 28.40 5.18
C PRO A 304 23.38 27.01 5.60
N ASP A 305 23.98 26.90 6.78
CA ASP A 305 24.61 25.66 7.25
C ASP A 305 23.64 24.63 7.86
N THR A 306 22.44 25.02 8.31
CA THR A 306 21.43 24.05 8.77
C THR A 306 20.68 23.41 7.60
N ALA A 307 20.55 24.15 6.48
CA ALA A 307 20.08 23.60 5.21
C ALA A 307 21.04 22.55 4.66
N ALA A 308 22.36 22.73 4.86
CA ALA A 308 23.40 21.78 4.43
C ALA A 308 23.42 20.48 5.25
N LEU A 309 23.05 20.51 6.53
CA LEU A 309 22.96 19.31 7.38
C LEU A 309 21.74 18.44 7.06
N ILE A 310 20.64 19.04 6.58
CA ILE A 310 19.44 18.30 6.15
C ILE A 310 19.55 17.86 4.67
N GLN A 311 20.32 18.56 3.83
CA GLN A 311 20.60 18.16 2.45
C GLN A 311 21.33 16.81 2.32
N ASN A 312 21.91 16.29 3.40
CA ASN A 312 22.49 14.94 3.41
C ASN A 312 21.52 13.84 3.86
N GLU A 313 20.33 14.17 4.38
CA GLU A 313 19.28 13.20 4.72
C GLU A 313 17.89 13.84 4.58
N SER A 314 17.35 13.93 3.36
CA SER A 314 15.90 13.85 3.02
C SER A 314 15.64 14.42 1.63
N GLY A 315 15.70 13.55 0.63
CA GLY A 315 15.21 13.81 -0.73
C GLY A 315 13.86 13.14 -0.94
N THR A 316 12.88 13.33 -0.05
CA THR A 316 11.59 12.61 -0.11
C THR A 316 10.38 13.50 0.19
N SER A 317 9.54 13.71 -0.84
CA SER A 317 8.19 14.29 -0.69
C SER A 317 7.23 13.31 0.03
N LEU A 318 6.23 13.84 0.74
CA LEU A 318 5.59 13.17 1.89
C LEU A 318 4.15 12.68 1.65
N LEU A 319 3.83 12.26 0.43
CA LEU A 319 2.67 11.41 0.14
C LEU A 319 3.13 9.94 0.12
N PRO A 320 2.27 8.92 0.34
CA PRO A 320 2.65 7.56 -0.02
C PRO A 320 3.10 7.59 -1.47
N ASP A 321 4.34 7.16 -1.67
CA ASP A 321 4.95 7.14 -2.99
C ASP A 321 4.21 6.11 -3.82
N THR A 322 3.23 6.60 -4.57
CA THR A 322 2.74 5.94 -5.76
C THR A 322 3.95 5.58 -6.62
N LYS A 323 3.90 4.44 -7.31
CA LYS A 323 5.09 3.96 -8.04
C LYS A 323 5.57 5.02 -9.05
N SER A 324 4.66 5.80 -9.64
CA SER A 324 4.97 6.98 -10.44
C SER A 324 5.76 8.06 -9.69
N THR A 325 5.44 8.35 -8.43
CA THR A 325 6.15 9.35 -7.61
C THR A 325 7.60 8.95 -7.41
N LYS A 326 7.88 7.67 -7.16
CA LYS A 326 9.26 7.16 -7.08
C LYS A 326 10.01 7.40 -8.39
N ILE A 327 9.36 7.13 -9.52
CA ILE A 327 9.97 7.33 -10.85
C ILE A 327 10.26 8.81 -11.11
N PHE A 328 9.35 9.73 -10.78
CA PHE A 328 9.60 11.17 -10.89
C PHE A 328 10.78 11.63 -10.02
N ARG A 329 10.88 11.12 -8.78
CA ARG A 329 12.01 11.46 -7.89
C ARG A 329 13.32 10.84 -8.34
N LEU A 330 13.33 9.59 -8.80
CA LEU A 330 14.50 8.95 -9.38
C LEU A 330 15.01 9.73 -10.60
N MET A 331 14.08 10.19 -11.45
CA MET A 331 14.40 11.05 -12.58
C MET A 331 14.99 12.39 -12.13
N GLY A 332 14.41 13.04 -11.12
CA GLY A 332 14.94 14.26 -10.54
C GLY A 332 16.37 14.09 -10.00
N ALA A 333 16.59 13.06 -9.18
CA ALA A 333 17.89 12.73 -8.61
C ALA A 333 18.93 12.38 -9.69
N TYR A 334 18.51 11.72 -10.78
CA TYR A 334 19.37 11.45 -11.93
C TYR A 334 19.84 12.75 -12.60
N LEU A 335 18.92 13.66 -12.93
CA LEU A 335 19.24 14.92 -13.62
C LEU A 335 20.11 15.84 -12.77
N GLU A 336 19.89 15.85 -11.45
CA GLU A 336 20.69 16.62 -10.50
C GLU A 336 22.12 16.07 -10.39
N LYS A 337 22.27 14.75 -10.28
CA LYS A 337 23.58 14.10 -10.08
C LYS A 337 24.40 13.98 -11.36
N PHE A 338 23.75 13.89 -12.51
CA PHE A 338 24.35 13.67 -13.83
C PHE A 338 23.99 14.80 -14.80
N PRO A 339 24.45 16.04 -14.54
CA PRO A 339 24.04 17.21 -15.33
C PRO A 339 24.52 17.18 -16.78
N ALA A 340 25.58 16.43 -17.11
CA ALA A 340 26.05 16.29 -18.49
C ALA A 340 25.07 15.42 -19.32
N GLU A 341 24.62 14.32 -18.75
CA GLU A 341 23.62 13.41 -19.30
C GLU A 341 22.25 14.08 -19.38
N GLY A 342 21.90 14.86 -18.35
CA GLY A 342 20.71 15.71 -18.35
C GLY A 342 20.70 16.70 -19.51
N LYS A 343 21.84 17.37 -19.80
CA LYS A 343 21.97 18.26 -20.98
C LYS A 343 21.76 17.53 -22.31
N VAL A 344 22.24 16.28 -22.44
CA VAL A 344 21.98 15.45 -23.62
C VAL A 344 20.48 15.19 -23.77
N LEU A 345 19.79 14.88 -22.67
CA LEU A 345 18.36 14.65 -22.67
C LEU A 345 17.56 15.91 -23.02
N VAL A 346 17.93 17.07 -22.46
CA VAL A 346 17.33 18.38 -22.77
C VAL A 346 17.50 18.71 -24.26
N ALA A 347 18.69 18.52 -24.82
CA ALA A 347 18.96 18.80 -26.24
C ALA A 347 18.09 17.93 -27.18
N ARG A 348 17.80 16.69 -26.77
CA ARG A 348 16.95 15.76 -27.53
C ARG A 348 15.46 16.09 -27.40
N VAL A 349 15.01 16.42 -26.19
CA VAL A 349 13.57 16.51 -25.87
C VAL A 349 13.04 17.93 -26.07
N GLN A 350 13.73 18.96 -25.58
CA GLN A 350 13.34 20.38 -25.71
C GLN A 350 11.88 20.68 -25.39
N CYS A 351 11.32 20.03 -24.36
CA CYS A 351 9.92 20.19 -23.97
C CYS A 351 9.75 20.21 -22.46
N ILE A 352 8.72 20.90 -21.99
CA ILE A 352 8.20 20.83 -20.63
C ILE A 352 6.92 19.99 -20.66
N PHE A 353 6.85 18.97 -19.81
CA PHE A 353 5.71 18.07 -19.70
C PHE A 353 5.04 18.19 -18.35
N ASN A 354 3.71 18.36 -18.34
CA ASN A 354 2.89 18.20 -17.14
C ASN A 354 2.27 16.80 -17.13
N PHE A 355 2.18 16.19 -15.96
CA PHE A 355 1.53 14.90 -15.73
C PHE A 355 0.50 15.05 -14.62
N GLU A 356 -0.75 14.75 -14.92
CA GLU A 356 -1.84 14.52 -13.98
C GLU A 356 -1.95 13.01 -13.77
N ILE A 357 -1.41 12.53 -12.65
CA ILE A 357 -1.44 11.12 -12.27
C ILE A 357 -2.74 10.85 -11.51
N LYS A 358 -3.62 10.07 -12.14
CA LYS A 358 -4.90 9.65 -11.57
C LYS A 358 -4.71 8.45 -10.64
N SER A 359 -5.32 8.55 -9.47
CA SER A 359 -5.58 7.37 -8.64
C SER A 359 -6.62 6.47 -9.31
N ARG A 360 -6.53 5.15 -9.10
CA ARG A 360 -7.60 4.21 -9.49
C ARG A 360 -8.85 4.41 -8.66
N ASP A 361 -8.68 4.90 -7.44
CA ASP A 361 -9.76 5.34 -6.58
C ASP A 361 -10.07 6.80 -6.90
N THR A 362 -11.24 7.05 -7.48
CA THR A 362 -11.69 8.38 -7.91
C THR A 362 -11.95 9.35 -6.76
N SER A 363 -11.97 8.87 -5.51
CA SER A 363 -12.07 9.72 -4.32
C SER A 363 -10.74 10.40 -3.95
N ASN A 364 -9.62 9.87 -4.45
CA ASN A 364 -8.29 10.41 -4.23
C ASN A 364 -7.95 11.50 -5.27
N PRO A 365 -7.41 12.66 -4.84
CA PRO A 365 -7.04 13.73 -5.77
C PRO A 365 -5.90 13.27 -6.71
N SER A 366 -5.93 13.76 -7.95
CA SER A 366 -4.83 13.52 -8.88
C SER A 366 -3.58 14.25 -8.43
N LYS A 367 -2.41 13.61 -8.53
CA LYS A 367 -1.12 14.26 -8.27
C LYS A 367 -0.60 14.91 -9.55
N PHE A 368 0.01 16.07 -9.42
CA PHE A 368 0.60 16.78 -10.56
C PHE A 368 2.11 16.75 -10.50
N TRP A 369 2.75 16.50 -11.64
CA TRP A 369 4.20 16.52 -11.79
C TRP A 369 4.58 17.27 -13.05
N THR A 370 5.73 17.92 -13.02
CA THR A 370 6.30 18.59 -14.18
C THR A 370 7.72 18.11 -14.42
N ILE A 371 7.99 17.67 -15.65
CA ILE A 371 9.34 17.37 -16.13
C ILE A 371 9.73 18.50 -17.09
N ASP A 372 10.71 19.30 -16.70
CA ASP A 372 11.33 20.30 -17.56
C ASP A 372 12.56 19.69 -18.25
N LEU A 373 12.45 19.42 -19.55
CA LEU A 373 13.57 19.03 -20.40
C LEU A 373 13.79 20.08 -21.51
N LYS A 374 13.57 21.34 -21.16
CA LYS A 374 13.75 22.50 -22.04
C LYS A 374 14.82 23.44 -21.52
N HIS A 375 15.02 23.48 -20.20
CA HIS A 375 15.96 24.39 -19.54
C HIS A 375 17.09 23.66 -18.81
N ASN A 376 18.24 24.32 -18.73
CA ASN A 376 19.42 23.90 -17.96
C ASN A 376 19.83 22.43 -18.25
N SER A 377 20.02 21.63 -17.21
CA SER A 377 20.30 20.19 -17.29
C SER A 377 19.03 19.33 -17.20
N GLY A 378 17.86 19.97 -17.22
CA GLY A 378 16.58 19.36 -16.93
C GLY A 378 16.26 19.33 -15.43
N ALA A 379 14.98 19.28 -15.10
CA ALA A 379 14.50 19.21 -13.72
C ALA A 379 13.16 18.48 -13.63
N VAL A 380 12.88 17.89 -12.47
CA VAL A 380 11.56 17.34 -12.13
C VAL A 380 11.06 18.02 -10.88
N HIS A 381 9.81 18.49 -10.89
CA HIS A 381 9.17 19.08 -9.72
C HIS A 381 7.74 18.59 -9.55
N GLU A 382 7.31 18.50 -8.29
CA GLU A 382 5.92 18.24 -7.93
C GLU A 382 5.09 19.50 -8.13
N GLY A 383 3.89 19.36 -8.71
CA GLY A 383 3.02 20.47 -9.11
C GLY A 383 2.85 20.60 -10.63
N LYS A 384 1.92 21.46 -11.03
CA LYS A 384 1.58 21.73 -12.42
C LYS A 384 2.26 23.02 -12.89
N GLY A 385 3.22 22.92 -13.81
CA GLY A 385 3.87 24.07 -14.43
C GLY A 385 2.91 24.86 -15.33
N SER A 386 3.05 26.19 -15.37
CA SER A 386 2.17 27.10 -16.12
C SER A 386 2.39 27.09 -17.65
N HIS A 387 3.54 26.59 -18.13
CA HIS A 387 3.95 26.67 -19.54
C HIS A 387 4.41 25.33 -20.14
N ALA A 388 3.64 24.25 -19.94
CA ALA A 388 3.97 22.95 -20.50
C ALA A 388 3.65 22.84 -22.00
N ASP A 389 4.57 22.25 -22.77
CA ASP A 389 4.40 21.96 -24.20
C ASP A 389 3.41 20.79 -24.44
N ALA A 390 3.29 19.87 -23.46
CA ALA A 390 2.23 18.88 -23.40
C ALA A 390 1.81 18.57 -21.95
N THR A 391 0.53 18.24 -21.76
CA THR A 391 -0.03 17.76 -20.49
C THR A 391 -0.64 16.38 -20.69
N PHE A 392 -0.23 15.42 -19.87
CA PHE A 392 -0.66 14.04 -19.90
C PHE A 392 -1.54 13.73 -18.70
N ILE A 393 -2.62 12.99 -18.92
CA ILE A 393 -3.51 12.48 -17.88
C ILE A 393 -3.49 10.96 -17.98
N ILE A 394 -3.00 10.30 -16.94
CA ILE A 394 -2.71 8.87 -16.95
C ILE A 394 -2.84 8.26 -15.55
N THR A 395 -3.14 6.98 -15.44
CA THR A 395 -3.17 6.29 -14.14
C THR A 395 -1.76 6.03 -13.63
N ASP A 396 -1.60 5.87 -12.30
CA ASP A 396 -0.31 5.49 -11.70
C ASP A 396 0.29 4.22 -12.35
N THR A 397 -0.53 3.20 -12.57
CA THR A 397 -0.08 1.92 -13.16
C THR A 397 0.39 2.10 -14.59
N ASP A 398 -0.42 2.73 -15.45
CA ASP A 398 -0.05 2.87 -16.87
C ASP A 398 1.18 3.77 -17.03
N PHE A 399 1.37 4.78 -16.17
CA PHE A 399 2.59 5.60 -16.17
C PHE A 399 3.84 4.78 -15.82
N VAL A 400 3.73 3.90 -14.81
CA VAL A 400 4.81 3.01 -14.40
C VAL A 400 5.16 2.04 -15.53
N ASP A 401 4.16 1.44 -16.16
CA ASP A 401 4.37 0.52 -17.27
C ASP A 401 5.06 1.22 -18.45
N ILE A 402 4.71 2.48 -18.75
CA ILE A 402 5.42 3.28 -19.76
C ILE A 402 6.87 3.56 -19.34
N SER A 403 7.08 3.91 -18.08
CA SER A 403 8.39 4.25 -17.52
C SER A 403 9.30 3.03 -17.34
N LEU A 404 8.74 1.82 -17.32
CA LEU A 404 9.48 0.55 -17.32
C LEU A 404 9.63 -0.05 -18.72
N GLY A 405 8.89 0.46 -19.71
CA GLY A 405 8.89 -0.04 -21.08
C GLY A 405 7.94 -1.21 -21.31
N LYS A 406 7.09 -1.55 -20.33
CA LYS A 406 6.03 -2.56 -20.41
C LYS A 406 4.82 -2.08 -21.24
N LEU A 407 4.60 -0.76 -21.31
CA LEU A 407 3.53 -0.15 -22.09
C LEU A 407 4.09 0.94 -23.02
N ASN A 408 3.75 0.90 -24.30
CA ASN A 408 4.09 1.99 -25.21
C ASN A 408 3.12 3.17 -25.01
N SER A 409 3.64 4.39 -24.93
CA SER A 409 2.85 5.61 -24.67
C SER A 409 1.86 5.95 -25.79
N GLN A 410 2.21 5.73 -27.05
CA GLN A 410 1.31 5.94 -28.19
C GLN A 410 0.18 4.91 -28.18
N VAL A 411 0.49 3.66 -27.83
CA VAL A 411 -0.52 2.61 -27.64
C VAL A 411 -1.45 2.94 -26.47
N ALA A 412 -0.91 3.45 -25.36
CA ALA A 412 -1.71 3.93 -24.23
C ALA A 412 -2.66 5.08 -24.66
N PHE A 413 -2.19 5.98 -25.52
CA PHE A 413 -3.01 7.07 -26.05
C PHE A 413 -4.14 6.56 -26.96
N LEU A 414 -3.83 5.67 -27.91
CA LEU A 414 -4.81 5.07 -28.81
C LEU A 414 -5.86 4.22 -28.08
N LYS A 415 -5.46 3.52 -27.01
CA LYS A 415 -6.36 2.73 -26.16
C LYS A 415 -7.13 3.56 -25.12
N GLY A 416 -6.98 4.89 -25.12
CA GLY A 416 -7.64 5.80 -24.19
C GLY A 416 -7.14 5.74 -22.74
N LYS A 417 -6.07 4.98 -22.46
CA LYS A 417 -5.41 4.87 -21.14
C LYS A 417 -4.57 6.11 -20.80
N LEU A 418 -4.06 6.79 -21.81
CA LEU A 418 -3.36 8.07 -21.73
C LEU A 418 -4.17 9.12 -22.48
N LYS A 419 -4.54 10.21 -21.82
CA LYS A 419 -5.06 11.40 -22.51
C LYS A 419 -3.96 12.46 -22.57
N ALA A 420 -3.86 13.18 -23.68
CA ALA A 420 -2.84 14.21 -23.85
C ALA A 420 -3.46 15.50 -24.39
N LYS A 421 -2.92 16.65 -23.96
CA LYS A 421 -3.22 17.99 -24.45
C LYS A 421 -1.91 18.70 -24.80
N GLY A 422 -1.92 19.58 -25.79
CA GLY A 422 -0.73 20.32 -26.23
C GLY A 422 -0.30 19.96 -27.65
N SER A 423 0.92 20.32 -28.02
CA SER A 423 1.43 20.07 -29.39
C SER A 423 1.63 18.59 -29.64
N MET A 424 1.15 18.08 -30.79
CA MET A 424 1.31 16.66 -31.14
C MET A 424 2.80 16.27 -31.21
N ARG A 425 3.68 17.19 -31.63
CA ARG A 425 5.13 17.00 -31.62
C ARG A 425 5.70 16.81 -30.21
N ALA A 426 5.13 17.46 -29.21
CA ALA A 426 5.52 17.30 -27.81
C ALA A 426 4.91 16.01 -27.22
N VAL A 427 3.66 15.69 -27.55
CA VAL A 427 2.97 14.45 -27.13
C VAL A 427 3.75 13.21 -27.59
N THR A 428 4.25 13.18 -28.83
CA THR A 428 5.01 12.04 -29.37
C THR A 428 6.37 11.84 -28.71
N LYS A 429 6.88 12.82 -27.96
CA LYS A 429 8.17 12.73 -27.25
C LYS A 429 8.05 12.10 -25.86
N PHE A 430 6.85 11.83 -25.37
CA PHE A 430 6.68 11.04 -24.15
C PHE A 430 6.89 9.56 -24.44
N THR A 431 8.10 9.03 -24.21
CA THR A 431 8.46 7.62 -24.37
C THR A 431 9.28 7.12 -23.18
N ARG A 432 9.54 5.81 -23.12
CA ARG A 432 10.42 5.17 -22.12
C ARG A 432 11.81 5.81 -22.07
N ASP A 433 12.29 6.36 -23.18
CA ASP A 433 13.63 6.94 -23.31
C ASP A 433 13.81 8.23 -22.52
N LEU A 434 12.72 8.83 -22.03
CA LEU A 434 12.78 9.95 -21.10
C LEU A 434 13.38 9.55 -19.75
N PHE A 435 13.18 8.30 -19.35
CA PHE A 435 13.62 7.82 -18.06
C PHE A 435 14.93 7.05 -18.23
N PRO A 436 15.87 7.17 -17.29
CA PRO A 436 17.02 6.29 -17.26
C PRO A 436 16.61 4.84 -16.94
N PRO A 437 17.52 3.84 -16.99
CA PRO A 437 17.17 2.45 -16.68
C PRO A 437 16.69 2.30 -15.24
N ILE A 438 15.41 1.94 -15.04
CA ILE A 438 14.78 1.75 -13.73
C ILE A 438 14.28 0.30 -13.71
N SER A 439 14.61 -0.45 -12.65
CA SER A 439 14.15 -1.83 -12.44
C SER A 439 12.93 -1.88 -11.51
N GLU A 440 12.18 -2.97 -11.57
CA GLU A 440 11.05 -3.19 -10.65
C GLU A 440 11.50 -3.37 -9.20
N ASP A 441 12.67 -3.96 -8.99
CA ASP A 441 13.25 -4.14 -7.65
C ASP A 441 13.46 -2.80 -6.94
N LEU A 442 13.89 -1.77 -7.68
CA LEU A 442 14.02 -0.41 -7.13
C LEU A 442 12.67 0.18 -6.72
N LEU A 443 11.58 -0.16 -7.41
CA LEU A 443 10.25 0.33 -7.07
C LEU A 443 9.64 -0.39 -5.85
N ALA A 444 10.18 -1.56 -5.48
CA ALA A 444 9.79 -2.32 -4.30
C ALA A 444 10.42 -1.79 -2.99
N LEU A 445 11.56 -1.10 -3.09
CA LEU A 445 12.25 -0.44 -1.97
C LEU A 445 11.48 0.81 -1.50
N ASP A 446 11.77 1.29 -0.28
CA ASP A 446 11.39 2.65 0.11
C ASP A 446 12.13 3.69 -0.77
N ALA A 447 11.64 4.93 -0.77
CA ALA A 447 12.08 5.94 -1.73
C ALA A 447 13.57 6.32 -1.59
N GLU A 448 14.07 6.41 -0.36
CA GLU A 448 15.48 6.74 -0.10
C GLU A 448 16.37 5.54 -0.46
N ALA A 449 15.99 4.32 -0.09
CA ALA A 449 16.72 3.11 -0.50
C ALA A 449 16.71 2.92 -2.02
N ALA A 450 15.60 3.23 -2.69
CA ALA A 450 15.49 3.19 -4.14
C ALA A 450 16.44 4.20 -4.81
N ILE A 451 16.45 5.46 -4.34
CA ILE A 451 17.36 6.50 -4.85
C ILE A 451 18.81 6.10 -4.57
N TYR A 452 19.12 5.63 -3.36
CA TYR A 452 20.47 5.21 -3.00
C TYR A 452 20.97 4.04 -3.86
N GLU A 453 20.23 2.94 -3.97
CA GLU A 453 20.62 1.78 -4.78
C GLU A 453 20.66 2.12 -6.28
N TYR A 454 19.73 2.95 -6.75
CA TYR A 454 19.73 3.44 -8.13
C TYR A 454 20.98 4.26 -8.44
N LEU A 455 21.36 5.18 -7.57
CA LEU A 455 22.56 6.00 -7.76
C LEU A 455 23.87 5.21 -7.55
N LYS A 456 23.84 4.16 -6.73
CA LYS A 456 24.96 3.25 -6.48
C LYS A 456 25.23 2.32 -7.68
N THR A 457 24.18 1.77 -8.28
CA THR A 457 24.29 0.97 -9.53
C THR A 457 24.87 1.80 -10.69
N LEU A 458 24.55 3.10 -10.74
CA LEU A 458 25.16 4.03 -11.68
C LEU A 458 26.63 4.38 -11.35
N LYS A 459 27.00 4.52 -10.08
CA LYS A 459 28.41 4.69 -9.65
C LYS A 459 29.27 3.45 -9.92
N GLY A 460 28.73 2.24 -9.80
CA GLY A 460 29.41 1.01 -10.22
C GLY A 460 29.73 0.96 -11.72
N SER A 461 29.09 1.83 -12.51
CA SER A 461 29.34 2.00 -13.95
C SER A 461 30.28 3.16 -14.27
N SER A 462 30.81 3.91 -13.28
CA SER A 462 31.80 4.97 -13.52
C SER A 462 33.20 4.39 -13.74
N ARG A 463 33.48 3.94 -14.96
CA ARG A 463 34.85 4.02 -15.49
C ARG A 463 35.06 5.45 -15.99
N GLN A 464 35.90 6.21 -15.29
CA GLN A 464 36.50 7.42 -15.86
C GLN A 464 37.34 7.03 -17.11
N PRO A 465 37.45 7.95 -18.08
CA PRO A 465 38.01 7.67 -19.39
C PRO A 465 39.53 7.55 -19.30
N ASN A 466 40.04 6.33 -19.40
CA ASN A 466 41.48 6.13 -19.54
C ASN A 466 41.88 6.50 -20.97
N LYS A 467 42.42 7.71 -21.13
CA LYS A 467 43.24 8.09 -22.29
C LYS A 467 44.54 7.30 -22.24
N GLN A 468 44.57 6.09 -22.79
CA GLN A 468 45.75 5.62 -23.51
C GLN A 468 45.43 4.44 -24.43
N SER A 469 46.03 4.52 -25.61
CA SER A 469 46.05 3.61 -26.75
C SER A 469 44.73 3.38 -27.50
N GLU A 470 44.54 4.19 -28.55
CA GLU A 470 44.49 3.60 -29.89
C GLU A 470 45.49 2.45 -29.99
N LYS A 471 45.01 1.21 -29.93
CA LYS A 471 45.49 0.01 -30.63
C LYS A 471 44.81 -1.21 -30.02
N ASP A 472 44.34 -2.09 -30.90
CA ASP A 472 43.81 -3.43 -30.64
C ASP A 472 42.37 -3.55 -30.15
N TYR A 473 41.42 -3.08 -30.97
CA TYR A 473 40.20 -3.88 -31.15
C TYR A 473 40.57 -5.14 -31.94
N PRO A 474 40.23 -6.35 -31.47
CA PRO A 474 40.49 -7.55 -32.23
C PRO A 474 39.66 -7.47 -33.51
N ASN A 475 40.36 -7.21 -34.59
CA ASN A 475 39.94 -7.42 -35.96
C ASN A 475 39.80 -8.94 -36.19
N LYS A 476 38.81 -9.58 -35.56
CA LYS A 476 38.45 -10.99 -35.78
C LYS A 476 36.94 -11.17 -35.61
N SER A 477 36.28 -11.23 -36.76
CA SER A 477 35.20 -12.18 -37.03
C SER A 477 35.31 -13.46 -36.19
N LYS A 478 34.18 -13.91 -35.61
CA LYS A 478 33.96 -15.14 -34.79
C LYS A 478 33.95 -14.94 -33.27
N GLY A 479 32.92 -14.24 -32.75
CA GLY A 479 32.50 -14.36 -31.36
C GLY A 479 31.37 -15.38 -31.24
N LYS A 480 31.60 -16.51 -30.59
CA LYS A 480 30.57 -17.52 -30.29
C LYS A 480 29.56 -16.91 -29.32
N ILE A 481 28.27 -16.93 -29.63
CA ILE A 481 27.21 -16.43 -28.75
C ILE A 481 27.05 -17.42 -27.59
N THR A 482 27.55 -17.07 -26.41
CA THR A 482 27.40 -17.89 -25.20
C THR A 482 26.00 -17.72 -24.60
N GLY A 483 25.36 -18.81 -24.17
CA GLY A 483 24.04 -18.78 -23.51
C GLY A 483 22.82 -19.07 -24.39
N THR A 484 22.99 -19.37 -25.68
CA THR A 484 21.89 -19.67 -26.63
C THR A 484 21.71 -21.15 -26.93
N ASP A 485 22.45 -22.05 -26.27
CA ASP A 485 22.51 -23.48 -26.62
C ASP A 485 21.14 -24.18 -26.56
N ASN A 486 20.18 -23.63 -25.82
CA ASN A 486 18.83 -24.18 -25.64
C ASN A 486 17.73 -23.45 -26.45
N LEU A 487 18.06 -22.45 -27.27
CA LEU A 487 17.09 -21.73 -28.10
C LEU A 487 16.90 -22.39 -29.48
N LYS A 488 15.64 -22.66 -29.85
CA LYS A 488 15.23 -23.05 -31.20
C LYS A 488 15.52 -21.97 -32.23
N SER A 489 15.50 -20.69 -31.83
CA SER A 489 15.81 -19.56 -32.70
C SER A 489 17.30 -19.36 -32.99
N ARG A 490 18.21 -20.02 -32.26
CA ARG A 490 19.66 -19.82 -32.41
C ARG A 490 20.15 -19.93 -33.86
N PRO A 491 19.78 -20.95 -34.65
CA PRO A 491 20.24 -21.05 -36.04
C PRO A 491 19.76 -19.88 -36.91
N LEU A 492 18.58 -19.31 -36.61
CA LEU A 492 18.06 -18.14 -37.31
C LEU A 492 18.89 -16.90 -37.00
N MET A 493 19.33 -16.71 -35.76
CA MET A 493 20.16 -15.58 -35.38
C MET A 493 21.50 -15.60 -36.13
N GLU A 494 22.14 -16.77 -36.21
CA GLU A 494 23.37 -16.95 -36.99
C GLU A 494 23.13 -16.69 -38.49
N HIS A 495 21.96 -17.06 -39.02
CA HIS A 495 21.58 -16.80 -40.40
C HIS A 495 21.36 -15.30 -40.67
N ILE A 496 20.69 -14.58 -39.76
CA ILE A 496 20.49 -13.12 -39.86
C ILE A 496 21.85 -12.41 -39.86
N MET A 497 22.76 -12.81 -38.96
CA MET A 497 24.12 -12.27 -38.91
C MET A 497 24.84 -12.40 -40.25
N LYS A 498 24.81 -13.59 -40.85
CA LYS A 498 25.40 -13.82 -42.19
C LYS A 498 24.67 -13.05 -43.29
N HIS A 499 23.34 -12.95 -43.22
CA HIS A 499 22.56 -12.23 -44.23
C HIS A 499 22.91 -10.73 -44.25
N LEU A 500 23.11 -10.11 -43.08
CA LEU A 500 23.47 -8.69 -42.97
C LEU A 500 24.84 -8.36 -43.58
N GLU A 501 25.73 -9.35 -43.73
CA GLU A 501 27.01 -9.18 -44.41
C GLU A 501 26.87 -9.18 -45.95
N THR A 502 25.76 -9.69 -46.49
CA THR A 502 25.49 -9.76 -47.95
C THR A 502 25.10 -8.39 -48.53
N PRO A 503 25.23 -8.18 -49.87
CA PRO A 503 24.74 -6.97 -50.52
C PRO A 503 23.25 -6.69 -50.28
N ALA A 504 22.41 -7.75 -50.23
CA ALA A 504 20.98 -7.63 -49.95
C ALA A 504 20.71 -7.18 -48.50
N GLY A 505 21.44 -7.73 -47.54
CA GLY A 505 21.37 -7.31 -46.14
C GLY A 505 21.82 -5.86 -45.94
N LYS A 506 22.87 -5.44 -46.65
CA LYS A 506 23.32 -4.04 -46.68
C LYS A 506 22.28 -3.09 -47.29
N ALA A 507 21.56 -3.50 -48.32
CA ALA A 507 20.47 -2.71 -48.91
C ALA A 507 19.22 -2.64 -48.00
N LEU A 508 18.97 -3.67 -47.19
CA LEU A 508 17.90 -3.66 -46.17
C LEU A 508 18.15 -2.58 -45.10
N VAL A 509 19.41 -2.42 -44.69
CA VAL A 509 19.86 -1.43 -43.70
C VAL A 509 19.55 0.00 -44.13
N GLU A 510 19.70 0.33 -45.42
CA GLU A 510 19.39 1.67 -45.96
C GLU A 510 17.92 2.04 -45.85
N LYS A 511 17.02 1.04 -45.79
CA LYS A 511 15.58 1.25 -45.66
C LYS A 511 15.11 1.28 -44.22
N VAL A 512 15.76 0.50 -43.34
CA VAL A 512 15.25 0.23 -41.99
C VAL A 512 15.80 1.19 -40.95
N ASN A 513 17.07 1.64 -41.06
CA ASN A 513 17.70 2.69 -40.23
C ASN A 513 17.32 2.65 -38.72
N CYS A 514 17.26 1.46 -38.15
CA CYS A 514 16.82 1.21 -36.77
C CYS A 514 17.81 0.27 -36.06
N ILE A 515 17.98 0.49 -34.76
CA ILE A 515 18.63 -0.44 -33.86
C ILE A 515 17.52 -1.21 -33.13
N TYR A 516 17.43 -2.50 -33.34
CA TYR A 516 16.47 -3.36 -32.64
C TYR A 516 17.11 -4.05 -31.45
N ARG A 517 16.40 -4.07 -30.33
CA ARG A 517 16.64 -4.98 -29.21
C ARG A 517 15.59 -6.10 -29.25
N LEU A 518 16.03 -7.34 -29.25
CA LEU A 518 15.18 -8.53 -29.25
C LEU A 518 15.45 -9.33 -27.97
N ASP A 519 14.47 -9.41 -27.07
CA ASP A 519 14.50 -10.21 -25.86
C ASP A 519 13.73 -11.52 -26.12
N ILE A 520 14.45 -12.62 -26.32
CA ILE A 520 13.86 -13.93 -26.63
C ILE A 520 13.72 -14.73 -25.33
N LEU A 521 12.49 -15.14 -25.02
CA LEU A 521 12.16 -15.95 -23.85
C LEU A 521 12.15 -17.45 -24.23
N PRO A 522 13.07 -18.28 -23.72
CA PRO A 522 13.01 -19.74 -23.89
C PRO A 522 11.66 -20.36 -23.53
N SER A 523 11.00 -19.84 -22.50
CA SER A 523 9.65 -20.17 -22.02
C SER A 523 9.02 -18.98 -21.27
N LYS A 524 7.70 -19.00 -21.01
CA LYS A 524 6.94 -17.87 -20.43
C LYS A 524 7.51 -17.31 -19.11
N ASP A 525 8.15 -18.16 -18.30
CA ASP A 525 8.67 -17.79 -16.97
C ASP A 525 10.21 -17.72 -16.92
N SER A 526 10.87 -17.77 -18.08
CA SER A 526 12.33 -17.76 -18.17
C SER A 526 12.90 -16.35 -18.33
N SER A 527 14.17 -16.16 -17.94
CA SER A 527 14.87 -14.89 -18.20
C SER A 527 15.14 -14.73 -19.71
N PRO A 528 14.97 -13.51 -20.26
CA PRO A 528 15.17 -13.27 -21.68
C PRO A 528 16.65 -13.35 -22.06
N ILE A 529 16.89 -13.91 -23.24
CA ILE A 529 18.18 -13.83 -23.92
C ILE A 529 18.12 -12.68 -24.90
N THR A 530 18.87 -11.61 -24.61
CA THR A 530 18.86 -10.39 -25.41
C THR A 530 19.84 -10.47 -26.58
N PHE A 531 19.39 -10.02 -27.75
CA PHE A 531 20.20 -9.80 -28.92
C PHE A 531 19.86 -8.49 -29.61
N SER A 532 20.87 -7.86 -30.20
CA SER A 532 20.79 -6.54 -30.81
C SER A 532 21.07 -6.61 -32.31
N LEU A 533 20.23 -5.95 -33.10
CA LEU A 533 20.42 -5.69 -34.53
C LEU A 533 20.60 -4.20 -34.74
N ASP A 534 21.83 -3.77 -34.91
CA ASP A 534 22.16 -2.40 -35.29
C ASP A 534 22.16 -2.28 -36.82
N LEU A 535 21.03 -1.82 -37.36
CA LEU A 535 20.85 -1.47 -38.76
C LEU A 535 20.99 0.05 -38.98
N LYS A 536 21.70 0.76 -38.10
CA LYS A 536 22.12 2.16 -38.29
C LYS A 536 23.60 2.27 -38.62
N SER A 537 24.43 1.44 -37.98
CA SER A 537 25.85 1.35 -38.26
C SER A 537 26.13 0.88 -39.69
N LYS A 538 27.19 1.42 -40.30
CA LYS A 538 27.73 0.97 -41.59
C LYS A 538 29.16 0.46 -41.37
N PRO A 539 29.43 -0.85 -41.42
CA PRO A 539 28.51 -1.96 -41.72
C PRO A 539 27.53 -2.25 -40.56
N PRO A 540 26.37 -2.88 -40.85
CA PRO A 540 25.41 -3.27 -39.82
C PRO A 540 26.05 -4.24 -38.84
N LYS A 541 25.59 -4.20 -37.59
CA LYS A 541 26.11 -5.05 -36.53
C LYS A 541 25.00 -5.87 -35.90
N ALA A 542 25.35 -7.08 -35.54
CA ALA A 542 24.47 -8.02 -34.87
C ALA A 542 25.26 -8.66 -33.72
N TYR A 543 24.78 -8.52 -32.49
CA TYR A 543 25.51 -8.97 -31.30
C TYR A 543 24.59 -9.32 -30.15
N ALA A 544 25.02 -10.26 -29.30
CA ALA A 544 24.31 -10.60 -28.08
C ALA A 544 24.50 -9.52 -27.01
N GLY A 545 23.44 -9.29 -26.22
CA GLY A 545 23.41 -8.27 -25.19
C GLY A 545 22.65 -7.02 -25.58
N ILE A 546 22.49 -6.14 -24.59
CA ILE A 546 21.68 -4.92 -24.66
C ILE A 546 22.48 -3.83 -25.41
N PRO A 547 21.90 -3.17 -26.42
CA PRO A 547 22.60 -2.10 -27.13
C PRO A 547 22.65 -0.83 -26.26
N PRO A 548 23.64 0.06 -26.44
CA PRO A 548 23.68 1.34 -25.72
C PRO A 548 22.41 2.19 -25.92
N SER A 549 21.77 2.04 -27.08
CA SER A 549 20.48 2.63 -27.43
C SER A 549 19.78 1.76 -28.50
N CYS A 550 18.47 1.56 -28.42
CA CYS A 550 17.67 0.94 -29.49
C CYS A 550 16.49 1.82 -29.91
N ASP A 551 16.11 1.74 -31.18
CA ASP A 551 14.93 2.42 -31.74
C ASP A 551 13.64 1.62 -31.53
N ALA A 552 13.75 0.29 -31.42
CA ALA A 552 12.62 -0.57 -31.11
C ALA A 552 13.07 -1.79 -30.28
N HIS A 553 12.23 -2.18 -29.33
CA HIS A 553 12.46 -3.30 -28.43
C HIS A 553 11.28 -4.25 -28.51
N PHE A 554 11.57 -5.54 -28.74
CA PHE A 554 10.58 -6.59 -28.79
C PHE A 554 10.93 -7.70 -27.78
N THR A 555 9.91 -8.20 -27.09
CA THR A 555 10.01 -9.39 -26.23
C THR A 555 9.05 -10.44 -26.77
N MET A 556 9.51 -11.67 -26.96
CA MET A 556 8.65 -12.77 -27.45
C MET A 556 9.19 -14.14 -27.05
N LEU A 557 8.31 -15.15 -27.04
CA LEU A 557 8.75 -16.54 -26.84
C LEU A 557 9.59 -16.99 -28.04
N ASP A 558 10.53 -17.89 -27.75
CA ASP A 558 11.43 -18.49 -28.74
C ASP A 558 10.66 -19.16 -29.91
N ASP A 559 9.55 -19.83 -29.61
CA ASP A 559 8.68 -20.45 -30.62
C ASP A 559 7.99 -19.42 -31.52
N ASP A 560 7.53 -18.29 -30.97
CA ASP A 560 6.87 -17.24 -31.75
C ASP A 560 7.87 -16.49 -32.60
N PHE A 561 9.08 -16.22 -32.10
CA PHE A 561 10.15 -15.63 -32.91
C PHE A 561 10.48 -16.53 -34.10
N VAL A 562 10.60 -17.84 -33.89
CA VAL A 562 10.79 -18.81 -34.98
C VAL A 562 9.62 -18.77 -35.96
N ALA A 563 8.37 -18.71 -35.48
CA ALA A 563 7.19 -18.66 -36.32
C ALA A 563 7.12 -17.37 -37.15
N VAL A 564 7.48 -16.23 -36.55
CA VAL A 564 7.55 -14.92 -37.23
C VAL A 564 8.62 -14.92 -38.31
N MET A 565 9.83 -15.39 -37.99
CA MET A 565 10.93 -15.41 -38.96
C MET A 565 10.69 -16.39 -40.12
N LYS A 566 9.86 -17.42 -39.91
CA LYS A 566 9.41 -18.34 -40.96
C LYS A 566 8.19 -17.84 -41.75
N GLY A 567 7.60 -16.70 -41.37
CA GLY A 567 6.38 -16.16 -41.97
C GLY A 567 5.10 -16.89 -41.58
N ASN A 568 5.16 -17.80 -40.60
CA ASN A 568 4.03 -18.59 -40.12
C ASN A 568 3.17 -17.85 -39.08
N LEU A 569 3.71 -16.76 -38.52
CA LEU A 569 3.00 -15.90 -37.59
C LEU A 569 3.26 -14.44 -37.98
N ASN A 570 2.20 -13.64 -38.06
CA ASN A 570 2.35 -12.22 -38.34
C ASN A 570 3.10 -11.56 -37.15
N PRO A 571 4.16 -10.76 -37.38
CA PRO A 571 4.90 -10.08 -36.32
C PRO A 571 4.02 -9.25 -35.37
N GLN A 572 2.97 -8.60 -35.89
CA GLN A 572 2.02 -7.82 -35.09
C GLN A 572 1.14 -8.73 -34.20
N SER A 573 0.76 -9.91 -34.71
CA SER A 573 0.00 -10.90 -33.94
C SER A 573 0.85 -11.56 -32.86
N ALA A 574 2.11 -11.91 -33.17
CA ALA A 574 3.07 -12.45 -32.21
C ALA A 574 3.31 -11.47 -31.06
N PHE A 575 3.47 -10.18 -31.40
CA PHE A 575 3.62 -9.10 -30.44
C PHE A 575 2.39 -8.94 -29.53
N MET A 576 1.18 -9.17 -30.05
CA MET A 576 -0.06 -9.02 -29.29
C MET A 576 -0.38 -10.21 -28.36
N GLN A 577 0.19 -11.39 -28.60
CA GLN A 577 -0.15 -12.64 -27.89
C GLN A 577 0.55 -12.82 -26.53
N HIS A 578 1.63 -12.07 -26.25
CA HIS A 578 2.50 -12.31 -25.08
C HIS A 578 2.66 -11.14 -24.11
N HIS A 579 1.78 -10.13 -24.14
CA HIS A 579 1.72 -9.10 -23.09
C HIS A 579 0.66 -9.41 -22.03
N CYS A 580 1.08 -10.07 -20.94
CA CYS A 580 0.52 -9.91 -19.59
C CYS A 580 1.49 -9.08 -18.76
#